data_AF-A0A258LEG2-F1
#
_entry.id   AF-A0A258LEG2-F1
#
_cell.length_a   1.000
_cell.length_b   1.000
_cell.length_c   1.000
_cell.angle_alpha   90.00
_cell.angle_beta   90.00
_cell.angle_gamma   90.00
#
_symmetry.space_group_name_H-M   'P 1'
#
loop_
_entity.id
_entity.type
_entity.pdbx_description
1 polymer ?
#
loop_
_entity_poly.entity_id
_entity_poly.type
_entity_poly.pdbx_seq_one_letter_code
_entity_poly.pdbx_strand_id
1 'polypeptide(L)'
;MDTDKSHSIVPKRIWLTTATILLLLITFAIYVYTEKRAYAANQERQVSYQLADQLRHSSDDLTRMVRTYVATRDIRYKIYFQNILDIRNGKIARPSGYSYIYWDLVLTEKIPPPAQTGKGVALLDLMREAGFTSAELEKLAQAKA
;
A
#
# COMPACT_ATOMS: atom_id res chain seq x y z
N MET A 1 -66.10 -12.38 -44.98
CA MET A 1 -64.97 -13.33 -44.98
C MET A 1 -63.73 -12.49 -44.75
N ASP A 2 -63.52 -12.10 -43.49
CA ASP A 2 -62.38 -11.28 -43.08
C ASP A 2 -61.51 -12.14 -42.15
N THR A 3 -60.34 -12.53 -42.64
CA THR A 3 -59.34 -13.22 -41.84
C THR A 3 -58.33 -12.20 -41.30
N ASP A 4 -58.49 -12.00 -40.00
CA ASP A 4 -57.62 -11.40 -39.00
C ASP A 4 -56.11 -11.34 -39.35
N LYS A 5 -55.59 -10.12 -39.50
CA LYS A 5 -54.15 -9.81 -39.59
C LYS A 5 -53.62 -9.44 -38.20
N SER A 6 -53.42 -10.42 -37.33
CA SER A 6 -52.90 -10.18 -35.98
C SER A 6 -51.66 -10.99 -35.61
N HIS A 7 -50.58 -11.01 -36.42
CA HIS A 7 -49.31 -11.61 -35.97
C HIS A 7 -48.05 -10.93 -36.54
N SER A 8 -47.64 -9.78 -36.01
CA SER A 8 -46.21 -9.34 -36.13
C SER A 8 -45.74 -8.29 -35.10
N ILE A 9 -46.46 -8.09 -33.98
CA ILE A 9 -46.07 -7.08 -32.97
C ILE A 9 -45.05 -7.65 -31.95
N VAL A 10 -45.10 -8.97 -31.70
CA VAL A 10 -44.21 -9.68 -30.77
C VAL A 10 -42.73 -9.75 -31.19
N PRO A 11 -42.35 -10.01 -32.46
CA PRO A 11 -40.93 -10.17 -32.83
C PRO A 11 -40.13 -8.87 -32.67
N LYS A 12 -40.75 -7.71 -32.96
CA LYS A 12 -40.09 -6.40 -32.80
C LYS A 12 -39.84 -6.06 -31.33
N ARG A 13 -40.76 -6.40 -30.43
CA ARG A 13 -40.61 -6.20 -28.98
C ARG A 13 -39.53 -7.10 -28.40
N ILE A 14 -39.48 -8.36 -28.80
CA ILE A 14 -38.43 -9.30 -28.37
C ILE A 14 -37.06 -8.79 -28.82
N TRP A 15 -36.94 -8.35 -30.08
CA TRP A 15 -35.68 -7.80 -30.60
C TRP A 15 -35.24 -6.54 -29.83
N LEU A 16 -36.18 -5.66 -29.49
CA LEU A 16 -35.91 -4.47 -28.68
C LEU A 16 -35.40 -4.82 -27.27
N THR A 17 -36.03 -5.80 -26.60
CA THR A 17 -35.59 -6.26 -25.27
C THR A 17 -34.22 -6.93 -25.32
N THR A 18 -33.95 -7.75 -26.33
CA THR A 18 -32.64 -8.39 -26.53
C THR A 18 -31.56 -7.35 -26.81
N ALA A 19 -31.84 -6.35 -27.65
CA ALA A 19 -30.92 -5.24 -27.90
C ALA A 19 -30.64 -4.43 -26.64
N THR A 20 -31.64 -4.19 -25.80
CA THR A 20 -31.49 -3.47 -24.53
C THR A 20 -30.64 -4.27 -23.54
N ILE A 21 -30.85 -5.59 -23.42
CA ILE A 21 -30.04 -6.47 -22.58
C ILE A 21 -28.59 -6.52 -23.08
N LEU A 22 -28.37 -6.64 -24.38
CA LEU A 22 -27.03 -6.62 -24.96
C LEU A 22 -26.32 -5.27 -24.71
N LEU A 23 -27.03 -4.15 -24.86
CA LEU A 23 -26.50 -2.83 -24.54
C LEU A 23 -26.07 -2.76 -23.06
N LEU A 24 -26.92 -3.21 -22.14
CA LEU A 24 -26.61 -3.26 -20.71
C LEU A 24 -25.37 -4.12 -20.43
N LEU A 25 -25.28 -5.31 -21.02
CA LEU A 25 -24.12 -6.20 -20.87
C LEU A 25 -22.82 -5.55 -21.40
N ILE A 26 -22.87 -4.86 -22.54
CA ILE A 26 -21.72 -4.15 -23.10
C ILE A 26 -21.30 -3.00 -22.18
N THR A 27 -22.25 -2.18 -21.72
CA THR A 27 -21.94 -1.08 -20.79
C THR A 27 -21.36 -1.58 -19.47
N PHE A 28 -21.88 -2.69 -18.94
CA PHE A 28 -21.36 -3.35 -17.74
C PHE A 28 -19.94 -3.89 -17.96
N ALA A 29 -19.68 -4.52 -19.11
CA ALA A 29 -18.34 -5.01 -19.46
C ALA A 29 -17.32 -3.86 -19.58
N ILE A 30 -17.69 -2.75 -20.21
CA ILE A 30 -16.86 -1.55 -20.29
C ILE A 30 -16.60 -0.98 -18.89
N TYR A 31 -17.63 -0.86 -18.06
CA TYR A 31 -17.51 -0.39 -16.68
C TYR A 31 -16.47 -1.22 -15.89
N VAL A 32 -16.63 -2.55 -15.86
CA VAL A 32 -15.71 -3.47 -15.15
C VAL A 32 -14.28 -3.38 -15.70
N TYR A 33 -14.10 -3.21 -17.02
CA TYR A 33 -12.79 -3.04 -17.62
C TYR A 33 -12.10 -1.73 -17.17
N THR A 34 -12.85 -0.63 -17.15
CA THR A 34 -12.34 0.67 -16.69
C THR A 34 -12.01 0.67 -15.21
N GLU A 35 -12.84 0.04 -14.38
CA GLU A 35 -12.63 -0.04 -12.94
C GLU A 35 -11.40 -0.87 -12.59
N LYS A 36 -11.13 -1.96 -13.32
CA LYS A 36 -9.91 -2.76 -13.14
C LYS A 36 -8.62 -1.95 -13.36
N ARG A 37 -8.58 -1.06 -14.34
CA ARG A 37 -7.42 -0.18 -14.58
C ARG A 37 -7.28 0.90 -13.51
N ALA A 38 -8.40 1.49 -13.09
CA ALA A 38 -8.41 2.47 -12.02
C ALA A 38 -8.03 1.84 -10.66
N TYR A 39 -8.39 0.57 -10.43
CA TYR A 39 -8.06 -0.16 -9.21
C TYR A 39 -6.56 -0.43 -9.09
N ALA A 40 -5.91 -0.91 -10.16
CA ALA A 40 -4.47 -1.17 -10.16
C ALA A 40 -3.65 0.12 -9.89
N ALA A 41 -3.98 1.22 -10.59
CA ALA A 41 -3.30 2.50 -10.39
C ALA A 41 -3.52 3.08 -8.98
N ASN A 42 -4.72 2.90 -8.40
CA ASN A 42 -4.98 3.31 -7.03
C ASN A 42 -4.23 2.45 -6.01
N GLN A 43 -4.11 1.14 -6.25
CA GLN A 43 -3.35 0.25 -5.37
C GLN A 43 -1.86 0.58 -5.37
N GLU A 44 -1.24 0.78 -6.53
CA GLU A 44 0.16 1.21 -6.63
C GLU A 44 0.40 2.53 -5.90
N ARG A 45 -0.50 3.49 -6.07
CA ARG A 45 -0.44 4.77 -5.37
C ARG A 45 -0.59 4.62 -3.86
N GLN A 46 -1.50 3.76 -3.39
CA GLN A 46 -1.70 3.49 -1.97
C GLN A 46 -0.47 2.85 -1.33
N VAL A 47 0.11 1.83 -1.98
CA VAL A 47 1.36 1.19 -1.53
C VAL A 47 2.50 2.21 -1.49
N SER A 48 2.59 3.06 -2.52
CA SER A 48 3.60 4.11 -2.58
C SER A 48 3.51 5.09 -1.41
N TYR A 49 2.30 5.55 -1.08
CA TYR A 49 2.10 6.40 0.08
C TYR A 49 2.47 5.69 1.39
N GLN A 50 2.10 4.43 1.57
CA GLN A 50 2.44 3.67 2.77
C GLN A 50 3.94 3.50 2.95
N LEU A 51 4.68 3.19 1.88
CA LEU A 51 6.13 3.04 1.94
C LEU A 51 6.83 4.37 2.23
N ALA A 52 6.37 5.46 1.62
CA ALA A 52 6.91 6.80 1.89
C ALA A 52 6.63 7.24 3.33
N ASP A 53 5.45 6.93 3.84
CA ASP A 53 5.06 7.23 5.21
C ASP A 53 5.88 6.41 6.23
N GLN A 54 6.04 5.11 5.99
CA GLN A 54 6.90 4.25 6.80
C GLN A 54 8.35 4.76 6.83
N LEU A 55 8.82 5.27 5.69
CA LEU A 55 10.16 5.82 5.59
C LEU A 55 10.31 7.08 6.46
N ARG A 56 9.38 8.03 6.33
CA ARG A 56 9.33 9.25 7.16
C ARG A 56 9.28 8.91 8.64
N HIS A 57 8.36 8.03 9.04
CA HIS A 57 8.22 7.59 10.43
C HIS A 57 9.50 6.97 10.98
N SER A 58 10.20 6.15 10.19
CA SER A 58 11.48 5.59 10.62
C SER A 58 12.54 6.66 10.90
N SER A 59 12.56 7.76 10.15
CA SER A 59 13.47 8.89 10.39
C SER A 59 13.13 9.65 11.66
N ASP A 60 11.83 9.86 11.92
CA ASP A 60 11.35 10.48 13.15
C ASP A 60 11.76 9.64 14.37
N ASP A 61 11.59 8.32 14.30
CA ASP A 61 11.99 7.41 15.38
C ASP A 61 13.50 7.39 15.57
N LEU A 62 14.31 7.38 14.51
CA LEU A 62 15.77 7.50 14.62
C LEU A 62 16.17 8.78 15.34
N THR A 63 15.56 9.92 14.99
CA THR A 63 15.80 11.21 15.65
C THR A 63 15.41 11.16 17.12
N ARG A 64 14.26 10.54 17.43
CA ARG A 64 13.78 10.34 18.80
C ARG A 64 14.77 9.51 19.61
N MET A 65 15.24 8.38 19.09
CA MET A 65 16.20 7.51 19.78
C MET A 65 17.51 8.25 20.08
N VAL A 66 18.05 9.00 19.13
CA VAL A 66 19.27 9.80 19.34
C VAL A 66 19.05 10.86 20.41
N ARG A 67 17.97 11.64 20.32
CA ARG A 67 17.66 12.70 21.30
C ARG A 67 17.52 12.13 22.70
N THR A 68 16.80 11.01 22.84
CA THR A 68 16.61 10.38 24.15
C THR A 68 17.92 9.79 24.69
N TYR A 69 18.74 9.15 23.85
CA TYR A 69 20.06 8.66 24.25
C TYR A 69 20.95 9.79 24.78
N VAL A 70 21.00 10.93 24.08
CA VAL A 70 21.80 12.08 24.51
C VAL A 70 21.32 12.62 25.86
N ALA A 71 20.01 12.67 26.07
CA ALA A 71 19.40 13.18 27.30
C ALA A 71 19.56 12.23 28.51
N THR A 72 19.42 10.92 28.30
CA THR A 72 19.37 9.94 29.41
C THR A 72 20.65 9.12 29.58
N ARG A 73 21.50 9.06 28.56
CA ARG A 73 22.66 8.15 28.46
C ARG A 73 22.32 6.66 28.54
N ASP A 74 21.05 6.29 28.44
CA ASP A 74 20.62 4.89 28.46
C ASP A 74 20.95 4.19 27.13
N ILE A 75 21.82 3.18 27.20
CA ILE A 75 22.33 2.46 26.03
C ILE A 75 21.23 1.77 25.20
N ARG A 76 20.07 1.47 25.79
CA ARG A 76 18.95 0.84 25.08
C ARG A 76 18.52 1.65 23.86
N TYR A 77 18.51 2.98 23.95
CA TYR A 77 18.14 3.84 22.83
C TYR A 77 19.13 3.75 21.65
N LYS A 78 20.43 3.54 21.91
CA LYS A 78 21.42 3.27 20.87
C LYS A 78 21.16 1.92 20.18
N ILE A 79 20.78 0.91 20.95
CA ILE A 79 20.41 -0.41 20.42
C ILE A 79 19.16 -0.29 19.55
N TYR A 80 18.12 0.41 20.02
CA TYR A 80 16.89 0.62 19.26
C TYR A 80 17.12 1.42 17.98
N PHE A 81 17.96 2.45 18.01
CA PHE A 81 18.40 3.16 16.81
C PHE A 81 18.98 2.20 15.76
N GLN A 82 19.89 1.30 16.19
CA GLN A 82 20.49 0.32 15.29
C GLN A 82 19.45 -0.67 14.76
N ASN A 83 18.53 -1.15 15.60
CA ASN A 83 17.45 -2.04 15.18
C ASN A 83 16.54 -1.41 14.12
N ILE A 84 16.20 -0.12 14.26
CA ILE A 84 15.42 0.62 13.25
C ILE A 84 16.17 0.65 11.92
N LEU A 85 17.47 0.95 11.93
CA LEU A 85 18.30 0.95 10.73
C LEU A 85 18.36 -0.44 10.09
N ASP A 86 18.54 -1.47 10.89
CA ASP A 86 18.70 -2.82 10.39
C ASP A 86 17.38 -3.38 9.84
N ILE A 87 16.22 -3.04 10.41
CA ILE A 87 14.90 -3.31 9.81
C ILE A 87 14.74 -2.54 8.49
N ARG A 88 15.06 -1.24 8.47
CA ARG A 88 14.94 -0.39 7.28
C ARG A 88 15.81 -0.91 6.12
N ASN A 89 16.99 -1.42 6.44
CA ASN A 89 17.96 -1.96 5.49
C ASN A 89 17.73 -3.46 5.18
N GLY A 90 16.69 -4.08 5.73
CA GLY A 90 16.37 -5.49 5.46
C GLY A 90 17.36 -6.49 6.08
N LYS A 91 18.21 -6.06 7.02
CA LYS A 91 19.11 -6.97 7.75
C LYS A 91 18.34 -7.81 8.77
N ILE A 92 17.31 -7.23 9.38
CA ILE A 92 16.37 -7.92 10.27
C ILE A 92 14.99 -7.90 9.62
N ALA A 93 14.22 -8.97 9.81
CA ALA A 93 12.83 -9.02 9.40
C ALA A 93 12.00 -7.94 10.09
N ARG A 94 10.99 -7.39 9.38
CA ARG A 94 10.02 -6.50 10.02
C ARG A 94 9.21 -7.29 11.06
N PRO A 95 9.04 -6.75 12.27
CA PRO A 95 8.14 -7.34 13.26
C PRO A 95 6.72 -7.49 12.73
N SER A 96 6.00 -8.48 13.23
CA SER A 96 4.55 -8.56 13.04
C SER A 96 3.89 -7.33 13.67
N GLY A 97 2.94 -6.71 12.94
CA GLY A 97 2.28 -5.49 13.41
C GLY A 97 3.18 -4.25 13.48
N TYR A 98 4.26 -4.20 12.69
CA TYR A 98 5.14 -3.03 12.58
C TYR A 98 4.37 -1.81 12.05
N SER A 99 3.83 -1.04 12.98
CA SER A 99 3.00 0.15 12.77
C SER A 99 3.65 1.37 13.39
N TYR A 100 3.06 2.55 13.18
CA TYR A 100 3.61 3.82 13.70
C TYR A 100 3.84 3.80 15.23
N ILE A 101 3.02 3.06 15.99
CA ILE A 101 3.13 2.97 17.46
C ILE A 101 4.11 1.90 17.94
N TYR A 102 4.71 1.11 17.05
CA TYR A 102 5.51 -0.05 17.44
C TYR A 102 6.63 0.33 18.41
N TRP A 103 7.39 1.38 18.10
CA TRP A 103 8.47 1.84 18.96
C TRP A 103 7.96 2.47 20.26
N ASP A 104 6.81 3.14 20.26
CA ASP A 104 6.20 3.64 21.49
C ASP A 104 5.84 2.48 22.45
N LEU A 105 5.36 1.36 21.91
CA LEU A 105 5.08 0.15 22.68
C LEU A 105 6.36 -0.52 23.22
N VAL A 106 7.42 -0.58 22.42
CA VAL A 106 8.74 -1.09 22.87
C VAL A 106 9.33 -0.20 23.96
N LEU A 107 9.27 1.13 23.77
CA LEU A 107 9.81 2.11 24.72
C LEU A 107 9.04 2.13 26.05
N THR A 108 7.75 1.80 26.03
CA THR A 108 6.91 1.66 27.23
C THR A 108 6.91 0.24 27.79
N GLU A 109 7.79 -0.63 27.30
CA GLU A 109 7.96 -2.02 27.75
C GLU A 109 6.69 -2.88 27.64
N LYS A 110 5.72 -2.45 26.81
CA LYS A 110 4.47 -3.18 26.56
C LYS A 110 4.66 -4.37 25.64
N ILE A 111 5.66 -4.30 24.74
CA ILE A 111 6.07 -5.39 23.86
C ILE A 111 7.59 -5.49 23.84
N PRO A 112 8.15 -6.68 23.57
CA PRO A 112 9.59 -6.83 23.45
C PRO A 112 10.14 -6.12 22.20
N PRO A 113 11.42 -5.72 22.21
CA PRO A 113 12.11 -5.25 21.00
C PRO A 113 12.14 -6.34 19.91
N PRO A 114 12.40 -5.97 18.64
CA PRO A 114 12.41 -6.90 17.53
C PRO A 114 13.42 -8.03 17.76
N ALA A 115 13.06 -9.25 17.33
CA ALA A 115 14.00 -10.36 17.30
C ALA A 115 15.10 -10.07 16.28
N GLN A 116 16.36 -10.29 16.65
CA GLN A 116 17.53 -10.06 15.78
C GLN A 116 17.76 -11.19 14.75
N THR A 117 16.70 -11.95 14.45
CA THR A 117 16.77 -13.14 13.61
C THR A 117 15.89 -12.98 12.37
N GLY A 118 16.35 -13.58 11.26
CA GLY A 118 15.66 -13.54 9.98
C GLY A 118 16.12 -12.37 9.10
N LYS A 119 16.28 -12.67 7.80
CA LYS A 119 16.62 -11.69 6.77
C LYS A 119 15.34 -10.98 6.32
N GLY A 120 15.33 -9.65 6.35
CA GLY A 120 14.23 -8.83 5.89
C GLY A 120 14.37 -8.42 4.42
N VAL A 121 13.41 -7.60 3.96
CA VAL A 121 13.48 -6.89 2.68
C VAL A 121 13.69 -5.41 2.98
N ALA A 122 14.67 -4.78 2.32
CA ALA A 122 14.97 -3.38 2.58
C ALA A 122 13.79 -2.50 2.12
N LEU A 123 13.51 -1.43 2.85
CA LEU A 123 12.42 -0.52 2.52
C LEU A 123 12.62 0.11 1.13
N LEU A 124 13.87 0.44 0.78
CA LEU A 124 14.20 0.96 -0.55
C LEU A 124 13.99 -0.08 -1.66
N ASP A 125 14.16 -1.37 -1.38
CA ASP A 125 13.88 -2.43 -2.35
C ASP A 125 12.37 -2.51 -2.62
N LEU A 126 11.55 -2.47 -1.58
CA LEU A 126 10.09 -2.43 -1.73
C LEU A 126 9.61 -1.19 -2.51
N MET A 127 10.25 -0.04 -2.30
CA MET A 127 9.92 1.16 -3.08
C MET A 127 10.29 0.99 -4.56
N ARG A 128 11.41 0.34 -4.87
CA ARG A 128 11.74 0.00 -6.28
C ARG A 128 10.72 -0.96 -6.88
N GLU A 129 10.31 -1.99 -6.14
CA GLU A 129 9.28 -2.94 -6.57
C GLU A 129 7.91 -2.28 -6.77
N ALA A 130 7.59 -1.26 -5.98
CA ALA A 130 6.36 -0.47 -6.10
C ALA A 130 6.38 0.57 -7.26
N GLY A 131 7.47 0.62 -8.05
CA GLY A 131 7.54 1.45 -9.25
C GLY A 131 8.11 2.86 -9.04
N PHE A 132 8.74 3.16 -7.89
CA PHE A 132 9.41 4.45 -7.70
C PHE A 132 10.61 4.57 -8.65
N THR A 133 10.70 5.70 -9.33
CA THR A 133 11.85 6.03 -10.16
C THR A 133 13.08 6.33 -9.29
N SER A 134 14.28 6.14 -9.86
CA SER A 134 15.54 6.47 -9.17
C SER A 134 15.58 7.92 -8.68
N ALA A 135 15.03 8.86 -9.45
CA ALA A 135 14.99 10.28 -9.08
C ALA A 135 14.03 10.54 -7.90
N GLU A 136 12.89 9.86 -7.83
CA GLU A 136 11.97 9.94 -6.69
C GLU A 136 12.60 9.34 -5.43
N LEU A 137 13.27 8.20 -5.57
CA LEU A 137 14.01 7.56 -4.48
C LEU A 137 15.14 8.45 -3.97
N GLU A 138 15.82 9.17 -4.85
CA GLU A 138 16.88 10.11 -4.50
C GLU A 138 16.32 11.32 -3.74
N LYS A 139 15.21 11.91 -4.20
CA LYS A 139 14.51 12.97 -3.45
C LYS A 139 14.04 12.51 -2.08
N LEU A 140 13.49 11.29 -2.00
CA LEU A 140 13.10 10.67 -0.74
C LEU A 140 14.31 10.40 0.15
N ALA A 141 15.47 10.04 -0.40
CA ALA A 141 16.71 9.88 0.34
C ALA A 141 17.24 11.21 0.89
N GLN A 142 17.18 12.28 0.10
CA GLN A 142 17.57 13.63 0.52
C GLN A 142 16.68 14.16 1.64
N ALA A 143 15.37 13.89 1.62
CA ALA A 143 14.44 14.30 2.67
C ALA A 143 14.67 13.60 4.04
N LYS A 144 15.59 12.62 4.12
CA LYS A 144 15.96 11.92 5.36
C LYS A 144 17.14 12.55 6.09
N ALA A 145 17.91 13.41 5.42
CA ALA A 145 19.11 14.05 5.97
C ALA A 145 18.75 15.32 6.73
#